data_AF-A0A9D5JBC0-F1
#
_entry.id   AF-A0A9D5JBC0-F1
#
_cell.length_a   1.000
_cell.length_b   1.000
_cell.length_c   1.000
_cell.angle_alpha   90.00
_cell.angle_beta   90.00
_cell.angle_gamma   90.00
#
_symmetry.space_group_name_H-M   'P 1'
#
loop_
_entity.id
_entity.type
_entity.pdbx_description
1 polymer ?
#
loop_
_entity_poly.entity_id
_entity_poly.type
_entity_poly.pdbx_seq_one_letter_code
_entity_poly.pdbx_strand_id
1 'polypeptide(L)'
;MPSDLLAAAVIRPDVSRDTSFELYGGAVRQYAENVANRAVALYQVGNVSFPGLSDIDLLLIPDGSRFDNAQYFSAYERLRASYLKVFLHEPFVLPADMLDLIAHTSHSKRVLLTGRDILGDRSPTDRMDERWCKLFESYCNYRLFVDNVARHPATSGRLLVAVASSMRYALSDLDTLAGTASSAAYSSSVDDLRRRILTENDSAPLLQAVWVVFLEAVRLIESTVCGMLSLESNGLVTFARAFLAGNRALPGVDADFIRERRRSIDAYYAALRRLRLPFGSLFYAAAYDNAALRYSQPFIVKLVCKSYYRIRQATSA
;
A
#
# COMPACT_ATOMS: atom_id res chain seq x y z
N MET A 1 -23.43 4.27 6.43
CA MET A 1 -22.98 5.25 5.40
C MET A 1 -24.17 5.98 4.78
N PRO A 2 -24.12 7.30 4.59
CA PRO A 2 -25.14 8.04 3.85
C PRO A 2 -25.27 7.54 2.41
N SER A 3 -26.51 7.47 1.90
CA SER A 3 -26.83 7.23 0.47
C SER A 3 -26.09 8.18 -0.47
N ASP A 4 -25.70 9.34 0.04
CA ASP A 4 -25.15 10.46 -0.72
C ASP A 4 -23.69 10.21 -1.17
N LEU A 5 -23.02 9.19 -0.62
CA LEU A 5 -21.69 8.75 -1.08
C LEU A 5 -21.75 7.91 -2.36
N LEU A 6 -22.95 7.56 -2.84
CA LEU A 6 -23.18 7.04 -4.19
C LEU A 6 -23.27 8.16 -5.24
N ALA A 7 -23.31 9.44 -4.84
CA ALA A 7 -23.17 10.55 -5.78
C ALA A 7 -21.85 10.38 -6.54
N ALA A 8 -21.94 10.29 -7.86
CA ALA A 8 -20.90 9.77 -8.73
C ALA A 8 -19.57 10.51 -8.48
N ALA A 9 -18.64 9.83 -7.81
CA ALA A 9 -17.26 10.27 -7.77
C ALA A 9 -16.83 10.49 -9.23
N VAL A 10 -16.33 11.68 -9.55
CA VAL A 10 -15.81 11.92 -10.90
C VAL A 10 -14.51 11.12 -11.01
N ILE A 11 -14.55 10.00 -11.71
CA ILE A 11 -13.39 9.14 -11.91
C ILE A 11 -12.76 9.48 -13.26
N ARG A 12 -11.50 9.92 -13.23
CA ARG A 12 -10.76 10.25 -14.44
C ARG A 12 -10.30 8.97 -15.13
N PRO A 13 -10.51 8.81 -16.45
CA PRO A 13 -10.05 7.66 -17.21
C PRO A 13 -8.55 7.79 -17.55
N ASP A 14 -7.68 7.84 -16.54
CA ASP A 14 -6.22 7.95 -16.68
C ASP A 14 -5.52 6.58 -16.80
N VAL A 15 -6.19 5.64 -17.48
CA VAL A 15 -5.69 4.29 -17.73
C VAL A 15 -4.93 4.24 -19.06
N SER A 16 -3.72 3.70 -19.05
CA SER A 16 -2.89 3.56 -20.26
C SER A 16 -2.96 2.14 -20.80
N ARG A 17 -3.72 1.94 -21.89
CA ARG A 17 -3.85 0.65 -22.59
C ARG A 17 -2.57 0.20 -23.30
N ASP A 18 -1.71 1.14 -23.69
CA ASP A 18 -0.45 0.88 -24.40
C ASP A 18 0.73 0.55 -23.46
N THR A 19 0.46 0.37 -22.17
CA THR A 19 1.51 0.01 -21.22
C THR A 19 1.78 -1.48 -21.30
N SER A 20 3.00 -1.88 -21.63
CA SER A 20 3.38 -3.28 -21.81
C SER A 20 4.16 -3.84 -20.61
N PHE A 21 4.27 -5.17 -20.52
CA PHE A 21 5.08 -5.85 -19.48
C PHE A 21 6.57 -5.48 -19.57
N GLU A 22 7.08 -5.24 -20.78
CA GLU A 22 8.46 -4.82 -21.01
C GLU A 22 8.74 -3.48 -20.33
N LEU A 23 7.76 -2.57 -20.29
CA LEU A 23 7.91 -1.30 -19.58
C LEU A 23 8.08 -1.52 -18.08
N TYR A 24 7.28 -2.40 -17.48
CA TYR A 24 7.40 -2.77 -16.06
C TYR A 24 8.77 -3.41 -15.78
N GLY A 25 9.17 -4.41 -16.57
CA GLY A 25 10.46 -5.08 -16.42
C GLY A 25 11.66 -4.14 -16.57
N GLY A 26 11.59 -3.22 -17.55
CA GLY A 26 12.60 -2.18 -17.74
C GLY A 26 12.68 -1.19 -16.57
N ALA A 27 11.53 -0.76 -16.03
CA ALA A 27 11.47 0.12 -14.87
C ALA A 27 12.07 -0.53 -13.62
N VAL A 28 11.71 -1.79 -13.35
CA VAL A 28 12.25 -2.58 -12.23
C VAL A 28 13.77 -2.73 -12.35
N ARG A 29 14.26 -3.13 -13.53
CA ARG A 29 15.70 -3.31 -13.78
C ARG A 29 16.47 -2.00 -13.58
N GLN A 30 16.02 -0.91 -14.22
CA GLN A 30 16.68 0.38 -14.08
C GLN A 30 16.66 0.88 -12.63
N TYR A 31 15.56 0.67 -11.90
CA TYR A 31 15.49 1.05 -10.49
C TYR A 31 16.50 0.24 -9.65
N ALA A 32 16.55 -1.08 -9.86
CA ALA A 32 17.48 -1.97 -9.16
C ALA A 32 18.94 -1.57 -9.39
N GLU A 33 19.33 -1.31 -10.64
CA GLU A 33 20.67 -0.81 -10.99
C GLU A 33 20.98 0.53 -10.30
N ASN A 34 20.00 1.43 -10.27
CA ASN A 34 20.14 2.75 -9.67
C ASN A 34 20.38 2.74 -8.16
N VAL A 35 19.86 1.75 -7.43
CA VAL A 35 19.94 1.68 -5.96
C VAL A 35 20.92 0.64 -5.44
N ALA A 36 21.44 -0.25 -6.29
CA ALA A 36 22.28 -1.39 -5.92
C ALA A 36 23.45 -1.03 -4.98
N ASN A 37 24.10 0.11 -5.21
CA ASN A 37 25.27 0.52 -4.43
C ASN A 37 24.97 1.00 -3.00
N ARG A 38 23.69 1.21 -2.65
CA ARG A 38 23.28 1.62 -1.29
C ARG A 38 22.12 0.80 -0.74
N ALA A 39 21.69 -0.25 -1.45
CA ALA A 39 20.71 -1.19 -0.98
C ALA A 39 21.43 -2.44 -0.48
N VAL A 40 21.10 -2.89 0.74
CA VAL A 40 21.49 -4.24 1.19
C VAL A 40 20.75 -5.28 0.37
N ALA A 41 19.47 -5.02 0.10
CA ALA A 41 18.61 -5.84 -0.72
C ALA A 41 17.50 -4.99 -1.35
N LEU A 42 17.06 -5.40 -2.53
CA LEU A 42 15.82 -4.93 -3.14
C LEU A 42 15.03 -6.15 -3.62
N TYR A 43 13.77 -6.22 -3.22
CA TYR A 43 12.86 -7.26 -3.65
C TYR A 43 11.73 -6.66 -4.48
N GLN A 44 11.29 -7.38 -5.49
CA GLN A 44 9.95 -7.20 -6.03
C GLN A 44 8.98 -7.98 -5.16
N VAL A 45 7.87 -7.33 -4.77
CA VAL A 45 6.78 -7.98 -4.05
C VAL A 45 5.51 -7.89 -4.92
N GLY A 46 4.59 -8.84 -4.76
CA GLY A 46 3.40 -8.91 -5.62
C GLY A 46 3.71 -9.30 -7.07
N ASN A 47 2.71 -9.15 -7.95
CA ASN A 47 2.82 -9.51 -9.37
C ASN A 47 2.11 -8.48 -10.24
N VAL A 48 2.67 -8.20 -11.41
CA VAL A 48 2.01 -7.44 -12.47
C VAL A 48 1.18 -8.40 -13.29
N SER A 49 -0.14 -8.25 -13.30
CA SER A 49 -1.04 -9.12 -14.09
C SER A 49 -1.86 -8.35 -15.13
N PHE A 50 -2.05 -7.05 -14.93
CA PHE A 50 -2.79 -6.17 -15.84
C PHE A 50 -1.95 -4.91 -16.11
N PRO A 51 -1.06 -4.92 -17.11
CA PRO A 51 -0.26 -3.75 -17.47
C PRO A 51 -1.14 -2.50 -17.69
N GLY A 52 -0.68 -1.34 -17.19
CA GLY A 52 -1.45 -0.09 -17.23
C GLY A 52 -2.45 0.09 -16.08
N LEU A 53 -2.86 -1.00 -15.43
CA LEU A 53 -3.73 -1.02 -14.24
C LEU A 53 -3.05 -1.56 -12.98
N SER A 54 -1.86 -2.12 -13.10
CA SER A 54 -1.09 -2.67 -11.97
C SER A 54 -0.07 -1.65 -11.48
N ASP A 55 0.35 -1.81 -10.23
CA ASP A 55 1.49 -1.12 -9.66
C ASP A 55 2.76 -2.00 -9.71
N ILE A 56 3.92 -1.39 -9.51
CA ILE A 56 5.15 -2.08 -9.12
C ILE A 56 5.31 -1.91 -7.62
N ASP A 57 5.18 -3.02 -6.89
CA ASP A 57 5.49 -3.04 -5.47
C ASP A 57 6.96 -3.47 -5.28
N LEU A 58 7.77 -2.60 -4.70
CA LEU A 58 9.17 -2.88 -4.36
C LEU A 58 9.36 -2.80 -2.85
N LEU A 59 10.19 -3.69 -2.31
CA LEU A 59 10.64 -3.68 -0.93
C LEU A 59 12.15 -3.47 -0.87
N LEU A 60 12.56 -2.32 -0.35
CA LEU A 60 13.94 -1.87 -0.26
C LEU A 60 14.46 -2.01 1.18
N ILE A 61 15.68 -2.53 1.31
CA ILE A 61 16.43 -2.52 2.58
C ILE A 61 17.69 -1.67 2.39
N PRO A 62 17.76 -0.45 2.94
CA PRO A 62 18.89 0.46 2.75
C PRO A 62 20.11 0.05 3.56
N ASP A 63 21.32 0.38 3.07
CA ASP A 63 22.62 0.11 3.71
C ASP A 63 22.91 0.96 4.95
N GLY A 64 22.18 2.07 5.13
CA GLY A 64 22.35 2.97 6.25
C GLY A 64 21.67 4.32 6.04
N SER A 65 21.93 5.23 6.97
CA SER A 65 21.43 6.60 6.90
C SER A 65 22.38 7.47 6.08
N ARG A 66 21.84 8.16 5.08
CA ARG A 66 22.55 9.20 4.32
C ARG A 66 21.65 10.41 4.12
N PHE A 67 22.27 11.58 3.90
CA PHE A 67 21.55 12.85 3.85
C PHE A 67 20.59 12.99 2.66
N ASP A 68 20.85 12.25 1.58
CA ASP A 68 20.13 12.24 0.30
C ASP A 68 19.22 11.02 0.13
N ASN A 69 19.05 10.17 1.16
CA ASN A 69 18.28 8.91 1.06
C ASN A 69 16.87 9.12 0.50
N ALA A 70 16.20 10.20 0.87
CA ALA A 70 14.87 10.54 0.36
C ALA A 70 14.85 10.65 -1.18
N GLN A 71 15.88 11.22 -1.81
CA GLN A 71 15.94 11.31 -3.26
C GLN A 71 16.60 10.08 -3.89
N TYR A 72 17.62 9.53 -3.23
CA TYR A 72 18.36 8.38 -3.74
C TYR A 72 17.48 7.14 -3.92
N PHE A 73 16.50 6.94 -3.03
CA PHE A 73 15.59 5.80 -3.04
C PHE A 73 14.18 6.14 -3.53
N SER A 74 13.96 7.34 -4.07
CA SER A 74 12.67 7.68 -4.67
C SER A 74 12.62 7.15 -6.09
N ALA A 75 11.61 6.34 -6.43
CA ALA A 75 11.39 5.91 -7.80
C ALA A 75 11.14 7.14 -8.71
N TYR A 76 10.43 8.15 -8.19
CA TYR A 76 10.12 9.39 -8.93
C TYR A 76 11.32 10.29 -9.20
N GLU A 77 12.38 10.21 -8.40
CA GLU A 77 13.62 10.99 -8.59
C GLU A 77 14.76 10.17 -9.20
N ARG A 78 14.61 8.84 -9.34
CA ARG A 78 15.66 7.96 -9.90
C ARG A 78 15.34 7.43 -11.29
N LEU A 79 14.07 7.32 -11.64
CA LEU A 79 13.65 6.79 -12.94
C LEU A 79 13.32 7.89 -13.93
N ARG A 80 13.52 7.57 -15.22
CA ARG A 80 13.06 8.42 -16.32
C ARG A 80 11.54 8.58 -16.31
N ALA A 81 11.05 9.71 -16.80
CA ALA A 81 9.62 10.06 -16.80
C ALA A 81 8.71 8.97 -17.40
N SER A 82 9.16 8.27 -18.45
CA SER A 82 8.40 7.21 -19.10
C SER A 82 8.14 5.97 -18.22
N TYR A 83 8.93 5.76 -17.17
CA TYR A 83 8.73 4.68 -16.20
C TYR A 83 7.89 5.11 -14.98
N LEU A 84 7.70 6.41 -14.74
CA LEU A 84 6.95 6.85 -13.55
C LEU A 84 5.48 6.43 -13.59
N LYS A 85 4.92 6.28 -14.80
CA LYS A 85 3.54 5.83 -15.01
C LYS A 85 3.26 4.38 -14.61
N VAL A 86 4.26 3.58 -14.24
CA VAL A 86 4.06 2.21 -13.73
C VAL A 86 4.13 2.12 -12.21
N PHE A 87 4.47 3.21 -11.51
CA PHE A 87 4.42 3.32 -10.05
C PHE A 87 3.17 4.11 -9.59
N LEU A 88 2.49 3.67 -8.53
CA LEU A 88 1.46 4.43 -7.81
C LEU A 88 1.94 4.87 -6.43
N HIS A 89 2.98 4.22 -5.91
CA HIS A 89 3.65 4.63 -4.69
C HIS A 89 5.17 4.47 -4.76
N GLU A 90 5.86 5.08 -3.80
CA GLU A 90 7.28 4.88 -3.58
C GLU A 90 7.55 3.46 -3.05
N PRO A 91 8.72 2.87 -3.32
CA PRO A 91 9.12 1.59 -2.75
C PRO A 91 8.91 1.54 -1.24
N PHE A 92 8.39 0.41 -0.74
CA PHE A 92 8.37 0.11 0.67
C PHE A 92 9.80 0.02 1.21
N VAL A 93 9.99 0.48 2.44
CA VAL A 93 11.29 0.51 3.11
C VAL A 93 11.20 -0.35 4.35
N LEU A 94 12.13 -1.31 4.46
CA LEU A 94 12.33 -2.12 5.65
C LEU A 94 13.75 -1.86 6.18
N PRO A 95 13.90 -1.17 7.32
CA PRO A 95 15.20 -0.98 7.96
C PRO A 95 15.88 -2.33 8.26
N ALA A 96 17.20 -2.40 8.07
CA ALA A 96 17.96 -3.65 8.24
C ALA A 96 17.96 -4.19 9.68
N ASP A 97 17.70 -3.33 10.67
CA ASP A 97 17.55 -3.66 12.09
C ASP A 97 16.11 -4.05 12.47
N MET A 98 15.18 -4.10 11.51
CA MET A 98 13.76 -4.31 11.74
C MET A 98 13.17 -5.44 10.87
N LEU A 99 13.99 -6.40 10.42
CA LEU A 99 13.59 -7.42 9.44
C LEU A 99 12.40 -8.27 9.89
N ASP A 100 12.23 -8.48 11.19
CA ASP A 100 11.15 -9.31 11.74
C ASP A 100 9.76 -8.69 11.55
N LEU A 101 9.67 -7.39 11.24
CA LEU A 101 8.43 -6.73 10.86
C LEU A 101 7.79 -7.30 9.60
N ILE A 102 8.54 -8.04 8.78
CA ILE A 102 7.97 -8.75 7.63
C ILE A 102 6.83 -9.68 8.03
N ALA A 103 6.85 -10.20 9.27
CA ALA A 103 5.77 -11.00 9.86
C ALA A 103 4.43 -10.25 9.85
N HIS A 104 4.44 -8.93 10.00
CA HIS A 104 3.24 -8.09 10.07
C HIS A 104 2.79 -7.52 8.71
N THR A 105 3.43 -7.91 7.61
CA THR A 105 3.11 -7.42 6.26
C THR A 105 2.31 -8.44 5.45
N SER A 106 1.87 -8.07 4.25
CA SER A 106 1.29 -9.00 3.27
C SER A 106 2.29 -9.45 2.19
N HIS A 107 3.59 -9.16 2.36
CA HIS A 107 4.66 -9.44 1.39
C HIS A 107 5.14 -10.89 1.46
N SER A 108 4.27 -11.85 1.12
CA SER A 108 4.57 -13.30 1.18
C SER A 108 5.37 -13.80 -0.02
N LYS A 109 5.12 -13.27 -1.22
CA LYS A 109 5.85 -13.60 -2.45
C LYS A 109 6.83 -12.50 -2.78
N ARG A 110 8.12 -12.83 -2.77
CA ARG A 110 9.21 -11.88 -2.96
C ARG A 110 10.23 -12.46 -3.91
N VAL A 111 10.75 -11.64 -4.81
CA VAL A 111 11.84 -11.99 -5.72
C VAL A 111 12.99 -11.03 -5.47
N LEU A 112 14.17 -11.55 -5.11
CA LEU A 112 15.37 -10.72 -4.96
C LEU A 112 15.78 -10.18 -6.33
N LEU A 113 15.91 -8.85 -6.44
CA LEU A 113 16.33 -8.16 -7.66
C LEU A 113 17.82 -7.79 -7.62
N THR A 114 18.31 -7.32 -6.47
CA THR A 114 19.72 -6.97 -6.26
C THR A 114 20.08 -7.04 -4.78
N GLY A 115 21.37 -7.19 -4.48
CA GLY A 115 21.92 -7.28 -3.13
C GLY A 115 22.01 -8.71 -2.59
N ARG A 116 21.89 -8.86 -1.27
CA ARG A 116 21.93 -10.16 -0.58
C ARG A 116 20.54 -10.53 -0.08
N ASP A 117 20.18 -11.81 -0.15
CA ASP A 117 18.94 -12.26 0.46
C ASP A 117 19.05 -12.30 1.99
N ILE A 118 18.70 -11.19 2.64
CA ILE A 118 18.76 -11.05 4.11
C ILE A 118 17.43 -11.38 4.78
N LEU A 119 16.32 -11.40 4.02
CA LEU A 119 15.04 -11.86 4.52
C LEU A 119 15.00 -13.38 4.63
N GLY A 120 15.60 -14.09 3.68
CA GLY A 120 15.58 -15.55 3.63
C GLY A 120 14.15 -16.07 3.76
N ASP A 121 13.96 -17.04 4.66
CA ASP A 121 12.67 -17.72 4.86
C ASP A 121 11.65 -16.94 5.69
N ARG A 122 11.96 -15.72 6.15
CA ARG A 122 11.00 -14.95 6.98
C ARG A 122 9.72 -14.67 6.22
N SER A 123 8.58 -15.08 6.73
CA SER A 123 7.29 -14.91 6.06
C SER A 123 6.32 -14.09 6.94
N PRO A 124 5.28 -13.49 6.33
CA PRO A 124 4.13 -13.02 7.07
C PRO A 124 3.58 -14.10 8.01
N THR A 125 3.23 -13.72 9.24
CA THR A 125 2.54 -14.63 10.17
C THR A 125 1.07 -14.79 9.77
N ASP A 126 0.52 -15.97 10.05
CA ASP A 126 -0.87 -16.35 9.80
C ASP A 126 -1.74 -16.32 11.08
N ARG A 127 -1.17 -15.90 12.21
CA ARG A 127 -1.86 -15.74 13.50
C ARG A 127 -3.17 -14.97 13.35
N MET A 128 -4.21 -15.42 14.07
CA MET A 128 -5.52 -14.75 14.08
C MET A 128 -5.43 -13.30 14.58
N ASP A 129 -4.58 -13.05 15.58
CA ASP A 129 -4.34 -11.69 16.09
C ASP A 129 -3.83 -10.74 15.00
N GLU A 130 -2.90 -11.22 14.16
CA GLU A 130 -2.34 -10.44 13.05
C GLU A 130 -3.40 -10.17 11.97
N ARG A 131 -4.27 -11.15 11.69
CA ARG A 131 -5.37 -10.97 10.72
C ARG A 131 -6.35 -9.91 11.17
N TRP A 132 -6.69 -9.87 12.47
CA TRP A 132 -7.47 -8.78 13.04
C TRP A 132 -6.78 -7.43 12.85
N CYS A 133 -5.48 -7.34 13.13
CA CYS A 133 -4.73 -6.11 12.89
C CYS A 133 -4.75 -5.67 11.43
N LYS A 134 -4.46 -6.57 10.49
CA LYS A 134 -4.46 -6.29 9.05
C LYS A 134 -5.84 -5.86 8.55
N LEU A 135 -6.90 -6.56 8.94
CA LEU A 135 -8.27 -6.20 8.58
C LEU A 135 -8.61 -4.78 9.06
N PHE A 136 -8.29 -4.44 10.31
CA PHE A 136 -8.54 -3.11 10.86
C PHE A 136 -7.69 -2.02 10.21
N GLU A 137 -6.41 -2.28 9.94
CA GLU A 137 -5.55 -1.32 9.22
C GLU A 137 -6.08 -1.04 7.81
N SER A 138 -6.42 -2.09 7.07
CA SER A 138 -6.99 -1.99 5.74
C SER A 138 -8.32 -1.24 5.76
N TYR A 139 -9.23 -1.58 6.69
CA TYR A 139 -10.50 -0.88 6.84
C TYR A 139 -10.31 0.62 7.13
N CYS A 140 -9.42 0.99 8.07
CA CYS A 140 -9.11 2.40 8.33
C CYS A 140 -8.57 3.11 7.07
N ASN A 141 -7.72 2.45 6.29
CA ASN A 141 -7.19 2.99 5.05
C ASN A 141 -8.27 3.15 3.96
N TYR A 142 -9.14 2.16 3.78
CA TYR A 142 -10.24 2.23 2.81
C TYR A 142 -11.27 3.27 3.20
N ARG A 143 -11.59 3.41 4.48
CA ARG A 143 -12.44 4.50 4.98
C ARG A 143 -11.85 5.86 4.66
N LEU A 144 -10.56 6.07 4.93
CA LEU A 144 -9.87 7.30 4.56
C LEU A 144 -9.90 7.54 3.05
N PHE A 145 -9.69 6.50 2.23
CA PHE A 145 -9.78 6.60 0.78
C PHE A 145 -11.17 7.04 0.34
N VAL A 146 -12.24 6.43 0.88
CA VAL A 146 -13.62 6.81 0.55
C VAL A 146 -13.91 8.26 0.92
N ASP A 147 -13.53 8.66 2.14
CA ASP A 147 -13.73 10.02 2.60
C ASP A 147 -12.95 11.03 1.74
N ASN A 148 -11.77 10.66 1.25
CA ASN A 148 -10.99 11.49 0.33
C ASN A 148 -11.66 11.60 -1.04
N VAL A 149 -12.12 10.49 -1.63
CA VAL A 149 -12.84 10.50 -2.92
C VAL A 149 -14.07 11.41 -2.85
N ALA A 150 -14.81 11.37 -1.73
CA ALA A 150 -15.98 12.21 -1.53
C ALA A 150 -15.67 13.71 -1.39
N ARG A 151 -14.46 14.07 -0.94
CA ARG A 151 -14.04 15.47 -0.73
C ARG A 151 -13.31 16.07 -1.94
N HIS A 152 -12.83 15.25 -2.86
CA HIS A 152 -12.05 15.72 -4.00
C HIS A 152 -12.89 15.74 -5.27
N PRO A 153 -12.69 16.76 -6.14
CA PRO A 153 -13.50 16.92 -7.34
C PRO A 153 -13.29 15.82 -8.38
N ALA A 154 -12.17 15.10 -8.33
CA ALA A 154 -11.92 13.97 -9.22
C ALA A 154 -10.87 13.00 -8.65
N THR A 155 -11.00 11.70 -8.95
CA THR A 155 -10.08 10.64 -8.54
C THR A 155 -9.48 9.93 -9.76
N SER A 156 -8.22 9.49 -9.68
CA SER A 156 -7.59 8.67 -10.71
C SER A 156 -8.27 7.30 -10.81
N GLY A 157 -8.69 6.90 -12.02
CA GLY A 157 -9.24 5.58 -12.30
C GLY A 157 -8.21 4.47 -12.09
N ARG A 158 -6.94 4.72 -12.47
CA ARG A 158 -5.86 3.76 -12.21
C ARG A 158 -5.64 3.53 -10.71
N LEU A 159 -5.63 4.60 -9.91
CA LEU A 159 -5.52 4.49 -8.45
C LEU A 159 -6.71 3.73 -7.86
N LEU A 160 -7.93 4.06 -8.28
CA LEU A 160 -9.15 3.36 -7.84
C LEU A 160 -9.04 1.85 -8.10
N VAL A 161 -8.66 1.45 -9.32
CA VAL A 161 -8.52 0.04 -9.68
C VAL A 161 -7.47 -0.67 -8.83
N ALA A 162 -6.34 -0.01 -8.55
CA ALA A 162 -5.31 -0.59 -7.68
C ALA A 162 -5.80 -0.76 -6.24
N VAL A 163 -6.47 0.26 -5.68
CA VAL A 163 -7.07 0.19 -4.34
C VAL A 163 -8.13 -0.90 -4.28
N ALA A 164 -9.03 -0.97 -5.27
CA ALA A 164 -10.04 -2.02 -5.37
C ALA A 164 -9.40 -3.41 -5.52
N SER A 165 -8.30 -3.55 -6.25
CA SER A 165 -7.57 -4.81 -6.35
C SER A 165 -7.01 -5.25 -4.99
N SER A 166 -6.48 -4.32 -4.19
CA SER A 166 -5.92 -4.62 -2.86
C SER A 166 -6.96 -5.07 -1.82
N MET A 167 -8.23 -4.67 -1.97
CA MET A 167 -9.33 -5.02 -1.05
C MET A 167 -9.51 -6.54 -0.86
N ARG A 168 -9.12 -7.35 -1.86
CA ARG A 168 -9.18 -8.81 -1.77
C ARG A 168 -8.40 -9.38 -0.58
N TYR A 169 -7.33 -8.72 -0.15
CA TYR A 169 -6.55 -9.15 1.02
C TYR A 169 -7.33 -8.94 2.31
N ALA A 170 -7.96 -7.78 2.48
CA ALA A 170 -8.83 -7.52 3.62
C ALA A 170 -10.05 -8.46 3.65
N LEU A 171 -10.66 -8.73 2.49
CA LEU A 171 -11.73 -9.71 2.40
C LEU A 171 -11.25 -11.14 2.70
N SER A 172 -10.01 -11.50 2.37
CA SER A 172 -9.45 -12.80 2.73
C SER A 172 -9.23 -12.94 4.24
N ASP A 173 -8.85 -11.86 4.92
CA ASP A 173 -8.78 -11.83 6.37
C ASP A 173 -10.18 -11.88 6.99
N LEU A 174 -11.16 -11.15 6.43
CA LEU A 174 -12.57 -11.24 6.84
C LEU A 174 -13.11 -12.66 6.69
N ASP A 175 -12.88 -13.32 5.55
CA ASP A 175 -13.31 -14.70 5.28
C ASP A 175 -12.77 -15.67 6.33
N THR A 176 -11.51 -15.50 6.73
CA THR A 176 -10.88 -16.33 7.77
C THR A 176 -11.49 -16.07 9.15
N LEU A 177 -11.75 -14.80 9.48
CA LEU A 177 -12.24 -14.38 10.80
C LEU A 177 -13.74 -14.63 11.02
N ALA A 178 -14.54 -14.48 9.97
CA ALA A 178 -15.99 -14.56 10.01
C ALA A 178 -16.55 -15.86 9.41
N GLY A 179 -15.71 -16.68 8.78
CA GLY A 179 -16.15 -17.88 8.07
C GLY A 179 -16.94 -17.58 6.80
N THR A 180 -16.66 -16.45 6.15
CA THR A 180 -17.30 -16.06 4.87
C THR A 180 -16.49 -16.57 3.66
N ALA A 181 -17.02 -16.36 2.45
CA ALA A 181 -16.37 -16.73 1.18
C ALA A 181 -16.43 -15.59 0.15
N SER A 182 -16.31 -14.35 0.63
CA SER A 182 -16.56 -13.14 -0.14
C SER A 182 -15.36 -12.71 -1.00
N SER A 183 -14.14 -13.04 -0.60
CA SER A 183 -12.91 -12.61 -1.30
C SER A 183 -12.82 -13.17 -2.73
N ALA A 184 -13.22 -14.42 -2.94
CA ALA A 184 -13.14 -15.07 -4.25
C ALA A 184 -14.09 -14.43 -5.26
N ALA A 185 -15.36 -14.24 -4.88
CA ALA A 185 -16.36 -13.59 -5.72
C ALA A 185 -15.95 -12.15 -6.06
N TYR A 186 -15.54 -11.38 -5.06
CA TYR A 186 -15.04 -10.01 -5.25
C TYR A 186 -13.83 -9.95 -6.20
N SER A 187 -12.85 -10.84 -6.01
CA SER A 187 -11.65 -10.88 -6.85
C SER A 187 -11.99 -11.14 -8.31
N SER A 188 -12.90 -12.09 -8.57
CA SER A 188 -13.38 -12.40 -9.91
C SER A 188 -14.06 -11.19 -10.57
N SER A 189 -14.96 -10.51 -9.85
CA SER A 189 -15.65 -9.31 -10.36
C SER A 189 -14.68 -8.16 -10.69
N VAL A 190 -13.70 -7.90 -9.82
CA VAL A 190 -12.70 -6.86 -10.07
C VAL A 190 -11.80 -7.23 -11.25
N ASP A 191 -11.37 -8.48 -11.36
CA ASP A 191 -10.49 -8.91 -12.45
C ASP A 191 -11.21 -8.92 -13.82
N ASP A 192 -12.52 -9.20 -13.85
CA ASP A 192 -13.35 -9.01 -15.05
C ASP A 192 -13.41 -7.54 -15.47
N LEU A 193 -13.71 -6.63 -14.52
CA LEU A 193 -13.73 -5.20 -14.80
C LEU A 193 -12.38 -4.68 -15.29
N ARG A 194 -11.26 -5.15 -14.72
CA ARG A 194 -9.90 -4.80 -15.17
C ARG A 194 -9.64 -5.24 -16.61
N ARG A 195 -10.05 -6.46 -16.97
CA ARG A 195 -9.93 -6.96 -18.35
C ARG A 195 -10.72 -6.07 -19.29
N ARG A 196 -11.98 -5.79 -18.96
CA ARG A 196 -12.88 -4.96 -19.75
C ARG A 196 -12.37 -3.54 -19.94
N ILE A 197 -11.81 -2.91 -18.89
CA ILE A 197 -11.21 -1.56 -18.97
C ILE A 197 -10.07 -1.50 -20.01
N LEU A 198 -9.27 -2.56 -20.10
CA LEU A 198 -8.16 -2.63 -21.04
C LEU A 198 -8.61 -2.92 -22.49
N THR A 199 -9.77 -3.54 -22.69
CA THR A 199 -10.24 -3.98 -24.02
C THR A 199 -11.35 -3.12 -24.61
N GLU A 200 -12.21 -2.53 -23.79
CA GLU A 200 -13.36 -1.72 -24.25
C GLU A 200 -12.94 -0.26 -24.45
N ASN A 201 -13.55 0.44 -25.42
CA ASN A 201 -13.16 1.81 -25.80
C ASN A 201 -13.51 2.86 -24.72
N ASP A 202 -14.69 2.75 -24.10
CA ASP A 202 -15.13 3.64 -23.03
C ASP A 202 -14.92 2.99 -21.66
N SER A 203 -14.03 3.57 -20.87
CA SER A 203 -13.70 3.06 -19.54
C SER A 203 -14.48 3.73 -18.41
N ALA A 204 -15.19 4.83 -18.66
CA ALA A 204 -15.84 5.59 -17.59
C ALA A 204 -16.95 4.78 -16.87
N PRO A 205 -17.87 4.08 -17.57
CA PRO A 205 -18.87 3.23 -16.90
C PRO A 205 -18.23 2.07 -16.12
N LEU A 206 -17.14 1.50 -16.65
CA LEU A 206 -16.43 0.39 -16.02
C LEU A 206 -15.71 0.83 -14.74
N LEU A 207 -15.06 2.00 -14.77
CA LEU A 207 -14.43 2.60 -13.59
C LEU A 207 -15.47 2.92 -12.51
N GLN A 208 -16.65 3.42 -12.90
CA GLN A 208 -17.75 3.61 -11.97
C GLN A 208 -18.22 2.28 -11.36
N ALA A 209 -18.29 1.20 -12.15
CA ALA A 209 -18.61 -0.13 -11.63
C ALA A 209 -17.55 -0.64 -10.64
N VAL A 210 -16.26 -0.40 -10.89
CA VAL A 210 -15.18 -0.70 -9.92
C VAL A 210 -15.41 0.03 -8.60
N TRP A 211 -15.79 1.31 -8.66
CA TRP A 211 -16.10 2.09 -7.46
C TRP A 211 -17.27 1.52 -6.67
N VAL A 212 -18.36 1.15 -7.34
CA VAL A 212 -19.54 0.54 -6.69
C VAL A 212 -19.18 -0.77 -6.00
N VAL A 213 -18.50 -1.68 -6.71
CA VAL A 213 -18.05 -2.97 -6.16
C VAL A 213 -17.13 -2.77 -4.96
N PHE A 214 -16.21 -1.80 -5.01
CA PHE A 214 -15.35 -1.45 -3.89
C PHE A 214 -16.15 -0.93 -2.68
N LEU A 215 -17.12 -0.04 -2.88
CA LEU A 215 -17.96 0.48 -1.80
C LEU A 215 -18.81 -0.62 -1.15
N GLU A 216 -19.33 -1.55 -1.93
CA GLU A 216 -20.07 -2.72 -1.43
C GLU A 216 -19.17 -3.60 -0.54
N ALA A 217 -17.91 -3.83 -0.94
CA ALA A 217 -16.96 -4.56 -0.12
C ALA A 217 -16.61 -3.84 1.19
N VAL A 218 -16.46 -2.50 1.18
CA VAL A 218 -16.28 -1.72 2.40
C VAL A 218 -17.47 -1.89 3.35
N ARG A 219 -18.70 -1.81 2.82
CA ARG A 219 -19.95 -2.01 3.60
C ARG A 219 -20.07 -3.43 4.14
N LEU A 220 -19.65 -4.42 3.37
CA LEU A 220 -19.60 -5.81 3.81
C LEU A 220 -18.69 -5.94 5.04
N ILE A 221 -17.43 -5.50 4.95
CA ILE A 221 -16.50 -5.50 6.10
C ILE A 221 -17.13 -4.80 7.30
N GLU A 222 -17.68 -3.59 7.09
CA GLU A 222 -18.28 -2.80 8.16
C GLU A 222 -19.44 -3.52 8.84
N SER A 223 -20.40 -4.03 8.06
CA SER A 223 -21.58 -4.71 8.59
C SER A 223 -21.25 -6.03 9.28
N THR A 224 -20.38 -6.86 8.69
CA THR A 224 -19.95 -8.13 9.28
C THR A 224 -19.21 -7.89 10.59
N VAL A 225 -18.22 -7.00 10.61
CA VAL A 225 -17.42 -6.76 11.80
C VAL A 225 -18.24 -6.08 12.90
N CYS A 226 -19.09 -5.10 12.57
CA CYS A 226 -20.00 -4.52 13.56
C CYS A 226 -20.95 -5.56 14.14
N GLY A 227 -21.45 -6.50 13.33
CA GLY A 227 -22.26 -7.62 13.79
C GLY A 227 -21.51 -8.56 14.74
N MET A 228 -20.29 -8.98 14.37
CA MET A 228 -19.43 -9.83 15.21
C MET A 228 -19.11 -9.18 16.56
N LEU A 229 -18.92 -7.86 16.57
CA LEU A 229 -18.48 -7.11 17.74
C LEU A 229 -19.61 -6.41 18.48
N SER A 230 -20.87 -6.56 18.02
CA SER A 230 -22.04 -5.84 18.54
C SER A 230 -21.80 -4.31 18.65
N LEU A 231 -21.19 -3.72 17.63
CA LEU A 231 -20.90 -2.29 17.56
C LEU A 231 -22.02 -1.51 16.87
N GLU A 232 -22.20 -0.26 17.28
CA GLU A 232 -23.08 0.68 16.57
C GLU A 232 -22.56 1.02 15.17
N SER A 233 -23.47 1.44 14.28
CA SER A 233 -23.28 1.55 12.83
C SER A 233 -22.24 2.57 12.33
N ASN A 234 -21.54 3.29 13.22
CA ASN A 234 -20.43 4.19 12.87
C ASN A 234 -19.24 4.07 13.85
N GLY A 235 -19.23 3.07 14.74
CA GLY A 235 -18.22 2.93 15.79
C GLY A 235 -16.93 2.23 15.33
N LEU A 236 -16.91 1.62 14.14
CA LEU A 236 -15.86 0.68 13.75
C LEU A 236 -14.49 1.34 13.57
N VAL A 237 -14.39 2.53 12.97
CA VAL A 237 -13.10 3.23 12.81
C VAL A 237 -12.50 3.55 14.18
N THR A 238 -13.33 4.06 15.10
CA THR A 238 -12.91 4.39 16.47
C THR A 238 -12.48 3.13 17.23
N PHE A 239 -13.25 2.04 17.10
CA PHE A 239 -12.89 0.74 17.68
C PHE A 239 -11.55 0.25 17.12
N ALA A 240 -11.41 0.20 15.79
CA ALA A 240 -10.24 -0.29 15.09
C ALA A 240 -8.97 0.44 15.53
N ARG A 241 -9.00 1.78 15.59
CA ARG A 241 -7.87 2.58 16.07
C ARG A 241 -7.54 2.32 17.54
N ALA A 242 -8.56 2.25 18.40
CA ALA A 242 -8.35 1.94 19.82
C ALA A 242 -7.76 0.54 20.03
N PHE A 243 -8.21 -0.44 19.25
CA PHE A 243 -7.67 -1.80 19.25
C PHE A 243 -6.22 -1.82 18.77
N LEU A 244 -5.92 -1.22 17.60
CA LEU A 244 -4.56 -1.15 17.05
C LEU A 244 -3.58 -0.34 17.92
N ALA A 245 -4.09 0.56 18.77
CA ALA A 245 -3.32 1.26 19.78
C ALA A 245 -3.07 0.43 21.05
N GLY A 246 -3.66 -0.76 21.18
CA GLY A 246 -3.60 -1.59 22.38
C GLY A 246 -4.48 -1.09 23.53
N ASN A 247 -5.38 -0.13 23.26
CA ASN A 247 -6.27 0.49 24.25
C ASN A 247 -7.63 -0.23 24.35
N ARG A 248 -7.91 -1.16 23.44
CA ARG A 248 -9.15 -1.94 23.45
C ARG A 248 -8.84 -3.41 23.18
N ALA A 249 -9.34 -4.27 24.07
CA ALA A 249 -9.21 -5.72 23.93
C ALA A 249 -10.30 -6.28 23.01
N LEU A 250 -10.00 -7.43 22.40
CA LEU A 250 -10.96 -8.25 21.68
C LEU A 250 -10.94 -9.67 22.28
N PRO A 251 -12.10 -10.26 22.63
CA PRO A 251 -12.12 -11.63 23.13
C PRO A 251 -11.46 -12.61 22.17
N GLY A 252 -10.60 -13.48 22.69
CA GLY A 252 -9.85 -14.46 21.87
C GLY A 252 -8.65 -13.89 21.13
N VAL A 253 -8.32 -12.60 21.29
CA VAL A 253 -7.10 -12.00 20.77
C VAL A 253 -6.12 -11.72 21.92
N ASP A 254 -4.85 -12.04 21.69
CA ASP A 254 -3.77 -11.78 22.63
C ASP A 254 -3.44 -10.28 22.73
N ALA A 255 -3.79 -9.65 23.85
CA ALA A 255 -3.55 -8.23 24.08
C ALA A 255 -2.06 -7.87 24.18
N ASP A 256 -1.19 -8.79 24.64
CA ASP A 256 0.25 -8.57 24.69
C ASP A 256 0.84 -8.55 23.30
N PHE A 257 0.37 -9.44 22.41
CA PHE A 257 0.74 -9.41 20.99
C PHE A 257 0.42 -8.05 20.36
N ILE A 258 -0.78 -7.51 20.59
CA ILE A 258 -1.20 -6.21 20.01
C ILE A 258 -0.29 -5.07 20.52
N ARG A 259 0.01 -5.05 21.81
CA ARG A 259 0.91 -4.04 22.40
C ARG A 259 2.32 -4.14 21.84
N GLU A 260 2.86 -5.36 21.71
CA GLU A 260 4.21 -5.57 21.18
C GLU A 260 4.31 -5.20 19.70
N ARG A 261 3.30 -5.58 18.92
CA ARG A 261 3.17 -5.17 17.52
C ARG A 261 3.15 -3.65 17.39
N ARG A 262 2.37 -2.96 18.24
CA ARG A 262 2.31 -1.50 18.25
C ARG A 262 3.67 -0.87 18.54
N ARG A 263 4.39 -1.34 19.58
CA ARG A 263 5.75 -0.86 19.90
C ARG A 263 6.71 -1.07 18.72
N SER A 264 6.65 -2.23 18.08
CA SER A 264 7.46 -2.55 16.91
C SER A 264 7.18 -1.60 15.73
N ILE A 265 5.92 -1.24 15.49
CA ILE A 265 5.53 -0.25 14.47
C ILE A 265 6.00 1.16 14.83
N ASP A 266 5.94 1.56 16.09
CA ASP A 266 6.45 2.87 16.52
C ASP A 266 7.99 2.94 16.38
N ALA A 267 8.69 1.86 16.73
CA ALA A 267 10.14 1.71 16.53
C ALA A 267 10.50 1.74 15.03
N TYR A 268 9.70 1.12 14.17
CA TYR A 268 9.83 1.19 12.72
C TYR A 268 9.77 2.63 12.19
N TYR A 269 8.77 3.41 12.59
CA TYR A 269 8.68 4.80 12.17
C TYR A 269 9.86 5.65 12.68
N ALA A 270 10.36 5.37 13.89
CA ALA A 270 11.59 5.98 14.38
C ALA A 270 12.81 5.59 13.52
N ALA A 271 12.90 4.33 13.07
CA ALA A 271 13.96 3.86 12.19
C ALA A 271 13.88 4.51 10.79
N LEU A 272 12.69 4.67 10.20
CA LEU A 272 12.53 5.42 8.94
C LEU A 272 13.03 6.87 9.06
N ARG A 273 12.75 7.54 10.19
CA ARG A 273 13.29 8.88 10.46
C ARG A 273 14.80 8.88 10.57
N ARG A 274 15.38 7.92 11.29
CA ARG A 274 16.84 7.76 11.42
C ARG A 274 17.48 7.57 10.04
N LEU A 275 16.82 6.87 9.13
CA LEU A 275 17.23 6.66 7.74
C LEU A 275 16.94 7.84 6.81
N ARG A 276 16.27 8.90 7.30
CA ARG A 276 15.88 10.09 6.52
C ARG A 276 14.97 9.78 5.33
N LEU A 277 14.05 8.83 5.53
CA LEU A 277 13.10 8.37 4.51
C LEU A 277 11.68 8.85 4.85
N PRO A 278 11.09 9.79 4.07
CA PRO A 278 9.77 10.34 4.35
C PRO A 278 8.61 9.46 3.79
N PHE A 279 8.94 8.39 3.07
CA PHE A 279 8.00 7.49 2.38
C PHE A 279 8.34 6.02 2.64
N GLY A 280 7.63 5.13 1.96
CA GLY A 280 7.92 3.69 1.97
C GLY A 280 7.42 2.98 3.23
N SER A 281 6.38 3.52 3.87
CA SER A 281 5.78 2.91 5.06
C SER A 281 5.19 1.54 4.72
N LEU A 282 5.58 0.51 5.47
CA LEU A 282 4.98 -0.83 5.40
C LEU A 282 3.56 -0.87 5.98
N PHE A 283 3.27 0.02 6.93
CA PHE A 283 2.00 0.05 7.65
C PHE A 283 1.15 1.24 7.22
N TYR A 284 -0.17 1.09 7.31
CA TYR A 284 -1.10 2.17 6.95
C TYR A 284 -1.13 3.24 8.05
N ALA A 285 -0.46 4.36 7.81
CA ALA A 285 -0.44 5.49 8.74
C ALA A 285 -1.83 6.10 9.03
N ALA A 286 -2.89 5.73 8.32
CA ALA A 286 -4.26 6.14 8.66
C ALA A 286 -4.81 5.43 9.92
N ALA A 287 -4.23 4.28 10.25
CA ALA A 287 -4.62 3.42 11.35
C ALA A 287 -3.87 3.74 12.66
N TYR A 288 -2.72 4.41 12.53
CA TYR A 288 -1.85 4.82 13.62
C TYR A 288 -1.76 6.34 13.56
N ASP A 289 -2.13 7.09 14.62
CA ASP A 289 -2.11 8.57 14.66
C ASP A 289 -0.68 9.21 14.50
N ASN A 290 0.24 8.48 13.89
CA ASN A 290 1.65 8.71 13.69
C ASN A 290 1.97 9.67 12.53
N ALA A 291 1.02 10.52 12.09
CA ALA A 291 1.31 11.54 11.09
C ALA A 291 2.45 12.48 11.55
N ALA A 292 2.55 12.75 12.85
CA ALA A 292 3.62 13.52 13.47
C ALA A 292 5.00 12.84 13.43
N LEU A 293 5.08 11.56 13.07
CA LEU A 293 6.30 10.76 13.11
C LEU A 293 7.03 10.67 11.76
N ARG A 294 6.50 11.27 10.68
CA ARG A 294 7.17 11.25 9.38
C ARG A 294 8.37 12.20 9.36
N TYR A 295 9.49 11.74 8.81
CA TYR A 295 10.64 12.60 8.57
C TYR A 295 10.25 13.73 7.61
N SER A 296 10.55 14.97 8.00
CA SER A 296 10.49 16.12 7.11
C SER A 296 11.89 16.54 6.76
N GLN A 297 12.28 16.36 5.49
CA GLN A 297 13.59 16.78 5.03
C GLN A 297 13.64 18.32 4.96
N PRO A 298 14.72 18.97 5.46
CA PRO A 298 14.87 20.41 5.33
C PRO A 298 14.76 20.86 3.87
N PHE A 299 14.04 21.97 3.64
CA PHE A 299 13.72 22.47 2.30
C PHE A 299 14.95 22.63 1.41
N ILE A 300 16.04 23.21 1.94
CA ILE A 300 17.29 23.43 1.20
C ILE A 300 17.91 22.09 0.79
N VAL A 301 17.95 21.10 1.68
CA VAL A 301 18.48 19.77 1.39
C VAL A 301 17.65 19.10 0.29
N LYS A 302 16.32 19.17 0.39
CA LYS A 302 15.40 18.66 -0.63
C LYS A 302 15.66 19.31 -1.99
N LEU A 303 15.83 20.62 -2.04
CA LEU A 303 16.08 21.38 -3.27
C LEU A 303 17.41 20.96 -3.92
N VAL A 304 18.49 20.94 -3.15
CA VAL A 304 19.84 20.58 -3.62
C VAL A 304 19.87 19.16 -4.14
N CYS A 305 19.36 18.20 -3.37
CA CYS A 305 19.34 16.79 -3.77
C CYS A 305 18.48 16.59 -5.01
N LYS A 306 17.29 17.21 -5.07
CA LYS A 306 16.41 17.11 -6.24
C LYS A 306 17.06 17.63 -7.52
N SER A 307 17.73 18.78 -7.44
CA SER A 307 18.48 19.33 -8.58
C SER A 307 19.62 18.39 -9.01
N TYR A 308 20.38 17.85 -8.05
CA TYR A 308 21.45 16.90 -8.33
C TYR A 308 20.95 15.65 -9.09
N TYR A 309 19.87 15.02 -8.62
CA TYR A 309 19.36 13.81 -9.27
C TYR A 309 18.70 14.09 -10.62
N ARG A 310 18.03 15.23 -10.79
CA ARG A 310 17.50 15.66 -12.10
C ARG A 310 18.61 15.84 -13.13
N ILE A 311 19.72 16.47 -12.76
CA ILE A 311 20.88 16.64 -13.65
C ILE A 311 21.43 15.27 -14.05
N ARG A 312 21.63 14.36 -13.08
CA ARG A 312 22.12 13.00 -13.37
C ARG A 312 21.19 12.19 -14.27
N GLN A 313 19.87 12.35 -14.13
CA GLN A 313 18.91 11.72 -15.03
C GLN A 313 19.05 12.25 -16.46
N ALA A 314 19.20 13.57 -16.62
CA ALA A 314 19.37 14.19 -17.95
C ALA A 314 20.67 13.76 -18.64
N THR A 315 21.73 13.46 -17.90
CA THR A 315 23.02 13.00 -18.47
C THR A 315 23.09 11.50 -18.74
N SER A 316 22.12 10.71 -18.25
CA SER A 316 22.10 9.24 -18.39
C SER A 316 21.10 8.75 -19.45
N ALA A 317 20.44 9.68 -20.15
CA ALA A 317 19.51 9.43 -21.24
C ALA A 317 20.20 9.69 -22.59
#